data_AF-A0A7Y5KH74-F1
#
_entry.id   AF-A0A7Y5KH74-F1
#
_cell.length_a   1.000
_cell.length_b   1.000
_cell.length_c   1.000
_cell.angle_alpha   90.00
_cell.angle_beta   90.00
_cell.angle_gamma   90.00
#
_symmetry.space_group_name_H-M   'P 1'
#
loop_
_entity.id
_entity.type
_entity.pdbx_description
1 polymer ?
#
loop_
_entity_poly.entity_id
_entity_poly.type
_entity_poly.pdbx_seq_one_letter_code
_entity_poly.pdbx_strand_id
1 'polypeptide(L)'
;MVERATEFSRNYAITNSAQLLNDIEQYRNANGHYPKSLAALWPDYKPSVIGIEQYHYEPHGEAYNVFFEQFTFRFGTEEIVMYNKLDEHFFASHAKDILLWTPEQLRTRRGYYAVHDAATPHWKYFWFD
;
A
#
# COMPACT_ATOMS: atom_id res chain seq x y z
N MET A 1 14.96 -1.69 19.91
CA MET A 1 15.82 -1.28 18.78
C MET A 1 15.22 -1.70 17.44
N VAL A 2 14.77 -2.94 17.31
CA VAL A 2 14.16 -3.48 16.08
C VAL A 2 12.90 -2.74 15.64
N GLU A 3 11.95 -2.47 16.54
CA GLU A 3 10.72 -1.74 16.18
C GLU A 3 10.98 -0.32 15.65
N ARG A 4 11.95 0.40 16.22
CA ARG A 4 12.35 1.72 15.73
C ARG A 4 12.99 1.65 14.34
N ALA A 5 13.71 0.57 14.05
CA ALA A 5 14.31 0.36 12.72
C ALA A 5 13.22 0.05 11.67
N THR A 6 12.22 -0.76 12.02
CA THR A 6 11.04 -1.01 11.16
C THR A 6 10.26 0.27 10.90
N GLU A 7 10.00 1.07 11.94
CA GLU A 7 9.32 2.36 11.80
C GLU A 7 10.12 3.34 10.91
N PHE A 8 11.44 3.43 11.10
CA PHE A 8 12.30 4.25 10.26
C PHE A 8 12.28 3.79 8.79
N SER A 9 12.41 2.47 8.55
CA SER A 9 12.30 1.84 7.23
C SER A 9 10.98 2.22 6.55
N ARG A 10 9.86 2.04 7.25
CA ARG A 10 8.53 2.36 6.77
C ARG A 10 8.41 3.83 6.39
N ASN A 11 8.80 4.72 7.29
CA ASN A 11 8.70 6.16 7.07
C ASN A 11 9.59 6.64 5.92
N TYR A 12 10.76 6.02 5.72
CA TYR A 12 11.65 6.33 4.60
C TYR A 12 11.04 5.89 3.26
N ALA A 13 10.45 4.70 3.19
CA ALA A 13 9.71 4.26 2.00
C ALA A 13 8.48 5.15 1.72
N ILE A 14 7.70 5.51 2.75
CA ILE A 14 6.60 6.47 2.60
C ILE A 14 7.11 7.79 2.02
N THR A 15 8.22 8.32 2.53
CA THR A 15 8.82 9.57 2.04
C THR A 15 9.24 9.46 0.57
N ASN A 16 9.89 8.36 0.19
CA ASN A 16 10.35 8.16 -1.19
C ASN A 16 9.22 7.94 -2.21
N SER A 17 8.01 7.63 -1.75
CA SER A 17 6.83 7.48 -2.61
C SER A 17 6.27 8.83 -3.09
N ALA A 18 6.69 9.96 -2.50
CA ALA A 18 6.08 11.27 -2.75
C ALA A 18 6.03 11.66 -4.24
N GLN A 19 7.10 11.36 -4.99
CA GLN A 19 7.14 11.64 -6.43
C GLN A 19 6.11 10.81 -7.20
N LEU A 20 5.97 9.52 -6.87
CA LEU A 20 4.96 8.63 -7.47
C LEU A 20 3.55 9.15 -7.22
N LEU A 21 3.22 9.49 -5.97
CA LEU A 21 1.89 10.00 -5.62
C LEU A 21 1.57 11.32 -6.35
N ASN A 22 2.54 12.23 -6.40
CA ASN A 22 2.39 13.49 -7.12
C ASN A 22 2.13 13.27 -8.61
N ASP A 23 2.88 12.38 -9.25
CA ASP A 23 2.75 12.13 -10.70
C ASP A 23 1.41 11.47 -11.04
N ILE A 24 0.90 10.58 -10.17
CA ILE A 24 -0.43 10.00 -10.30
C ILE A 24 -1.52 11.07 -10.22
N GLU A 25 -1.42 12.01 -9.27
CA GLU A 25 -2.39 13.11 -9.13
C GLU A 25 -2.31 14.09 -10.30
N GLN A 26 -1.11 14.42 -10.77
CA GLN A 26 -0.94 15.23 -11.98
C GLN A 26 -1.55 14.56 -13.20
N TYR A 27 -1.35 13.25 -13.37
CA TYR A 27 -1.99 12.47 -14.42
C TYR A 27 -3.53 12.57 -14.33
N ARG A 28 -4.11 12.38 -13.14
CA ARG A 28 -5.56 12.52 -12.96
C ARG A 28 -6.05 13.92 -13.31
N ASN A 29 -5.35 14.96 -12.87
CA ASN A 29 -5.73 16.34 -13.16
C ASN A 29 -5.71 16.64 -14.68
N ALA A 30 -4.78 16.04 -15.42
CA ALA A 30 -4.67 16.22 -16.87
C ALA A 30 -5.70 15.38 -17.66
N ASN A 31 -6.06 14.19 -17.18
CA ASN A 31 -6.86 13.22 -17.96
C ASN A 31 -8.28 13.01 -17.42
N GLY A 32 -8.59 13.52 -16.24
CA GLY A 32 -9.89 13.35 -15.57
C GLY A 32 -10.12 11.98 -14.90
N HIS A 33 -9.17 11.05 -15.01
CA HIS A 33 -9.24 9.73 -14.38
C HIS A 33 -7.85 9.25 -13.93
N TYR A 34 -7.80 8.30 -13.00
CA TYR A 34 -6.55 7.68 -12.58
C TYR A 34 -5.99 6.72 -13.66
N PRO A 35 -4.67 6.45 -13.67
CA PRO A 35 -4.09 5.43 -14.54
C PRO A 35 -4.75 4.06 -14.31
N LYS A 36 -5.01 3.32 -15.39
CA LYS A 36 -5.57 1.96 -15.27
C LYS A 36 -4.55 0.95 -14.74
N SER A 37 -3.27 1.22 -14.97
CA SER A 37 -2.13 0.40 -14.53
C SER A 37 -0.86 1.25 -14.59
N LEU A 38 0.11 0.93 -13.73
CA LEU A 38 1.49 1.43 -13.80
C LEU A 38 2.50 0.31 -14.10
N ALA A 39 2.03 -0.84 -14.58
CA ALA A 39 2.89 -1.95 -14.96
C ALA A 39 3.80 -1.52 -16.12
N ALA A 40 5.09 -1.45 -15.84
CA ALA A 40 6.14 -1.07 -16.79
C ALA A 40 7.38 -1.96 -16.58
N LEU A 41 8.20 -2.07 -17.63
CA LEU A 41 9.42 -2.86 -17.57
C LEU A 41 10.50 -2.24 -16.66
N TRP A 42 10.55 -0.90 -16.64
CA TRP A 42 11.59 -0.16 -15.93
C TRP A 42 11.04 0.43 -14.62
N PRO A 43 11.71 0.20 -13.48
CA PRO A 43 11.28 0.76 -12.21
C PRO A 43 11.76 2.22 -12.09
N ASP A 44 10.92 3.16 -12.52
CA ASP A 44 11.18 4.60 -12.40
C ASP A 44 10.98 5.12 -10.96
N TYR A 45 10.15 4.43 -10.18
CA TYR A 45 9.85 4.75 -8.79
C TYR A 45 10.39 3.65 -7.88
N LYS A 46 11.29 4.00 -6.96
CA LYS A 46 11.97 3.01 -6.10
C LYS A 46 11.85 3.35 -4.61
N PRO A 47 11.50 2.37 -3.75
CA PRO A 47 11.55 2.54 -2.31
C PRO A 47 12.93 2.90 -1.78
N SER A 48 13.99 2.35 -2.39
CA SER A 48 15.39 2.56 -1.96
C SER A 48 15.62 2.20 -0.48
N VAL A 49 14.92 1.17 -0.01
CA VAL A 49 15.00 0.62 1.34
C VAL A 49 15.29 -0.86 1.25
N ILE A 50 16.18 -1.36 2.10
CA ILE A 50 16.51 -2.79 2.16
C ILE A 50 15.26 -3.58 2.58
N GLY A 51 14.93 -4.62 1.81
CA GLY A 51 13.79 -5.48 2.09
C GLY A 51 12.44 -4.95 1.60
N ILE A 52 12.42 -3.84 0.85
CA ILE A 52 11.23 -3.34 0.17
C ILE A 52 11.52 -3.27 -1.33
N GLU A 53 10.94 -4.20 -2.09
CA GLU A 53 11.31 -4.41 -3.49
C GLU A 53 10.81 -3.29 -4.40
N GLN A 54 9.51 -2.97 -4.30
CA GLN A 54 8.84 -2.03 -5.20
C GLN A 54 7.59 -1.43 -4.57
N TYR A 55 7.07 -0.37 -5.19
CA TYR A 55 5.71 0.08 -4.95
C TYR A 55 4.75 -0.63 -5.88
N HIS A 56 3.60 -1.03 -5.35
CA HIS A 56 2.48 -1.53 -6.12
C HIS A 56 1.41 -0.46 -6.21
N TYR A 57 0.73 -0.41 -7.36
CA TYR A 57 -0.36 0.51 -7.64
C TYR A 57 -1.61 -0.26 -8.02
N GLU A 58 -2.74 0.13 -7.43
CA GLU A 58 -4.05 -0.41 -7.74
C GLU A 58 -5.08 0.74 -7.82
N PRO A 59 -5.81 0.91 -8.93
CA PRO A 59 -6.90 1.88 -9.00
C PRO A 59 -8.06 1.45 -8.09
N HIS A 60 -8.66 2.39 -7.36
CA HIS A 60 -9.73 2.10 -6.39
C HIS A 60 -10.81 3.18 -6.43
N GLY A 61 -11.78 3.02 -7.35
CA GLY A 61 -12.88 3.98 -7.52
C GLY A 61 -12.38 5.39 -7.84
N GLU A 62 -12.72 6.35 -6.97
CA GLU A 62 -12.29 7.76 -7.05
C GLU A 62 -10.96 8.03 -6.32
N ALA A 63 -10.24 6.97 -5.97
CA ALA A 63 -8.92 6.95 -5.36
C ALA A 63 -8.03 5.85 -5.99
N TYR A 64 -6.92 5.57 -5.33
CA TYR A 64 -6.02 4.47 -5.65
C TYR A 64 -5.30 4.02 -4.39
N ASN A 65 -4.83 2.79 -4.41
CA ASN A 65 -3.90 2.26 -3.43
C ASN A 65 -2.48 2.35 -4.00
N VAL A 66 -1.55 2.88 -3.20
CA VAL A 66 -0.11 2.61 -3.38
C VAL A 66 0.35 1.85 -2.15
N PHE A 67 0.96 0.69 -2.33
CA PHE A 67 1.38 -0.15 -1.20
C PHE A 67 2.72 -0.83 -1.44
N PHE A 68 3.32 -1.30 -0.36
CA PHE A 68 4.53 -2.11 -0.38
C PHE A 68 4.53 -3.07 0.82
N GLU A 69 5.25 -4.18 0.67
CA GLU A 69 5.52 -5.10 1.76
C GLU A 69 6.71 -4.57 2.58
N GLN A 70 6.53 -4.47 3.89
CA GLN A 70 7.57 -4.08 4.83
C GLN A 70 8.12 -5.33 5.49
N PHE A 71 9.43 -5.56 5.31
CA PHE A 71 10.11 -6.60 6.07
C PHE A 71 9.98 -6.34 7.58
N THR A 72 9.40 -7.30 8.30
CA THR A 72 9.26 -7.26 9.75
C THR A 72 10.05 -8.40 10.40
N PHE A 73 10.65 -8.11 11.55
CA PHE A 73 11.36 -9.11 12.34
C PHE A 73 10.42 -9.93 13.24
N ARG A 74 9.11 -9.65 13.20
CA ARG A 74 8.10 -10.48 13.88
C ARG A 74 7.92 -11.77 13.07
N PHE A 75 8.33 -12.89 13.64
CA PHE A 75 8.15 -14.20 13.00
C PHE A 75 6.68 -14.48 12.71
N GLY A 76 6.39 -14.89 11.47
CA GLY A 76 5.02 -15.23 11.03
C GLY A 76 4.10 -14.02 10.97
N THR A 77 4.63 -12.83 10.67
CA THR A 77 3.80 -11.66 10.38
C THR A 77 4.27 -11.04 9.08
N GLU A 78 3.34 -10.78 8.18
CA GLU A 78 3.56 -9.97 7.00
C GLU A 78 2.99 -8.57 7.27
N GLU A 79 3.73 -7.52 6.91
CA GLU A 79 3.28 -6.13 7.04
C GLU A 79 3.08 -5.50 5.66
N ILE A 80 1.83 -5.13 5.35
CA ILE A 80 1.52 -4.33 4.16
C ILE A 80 1.32 -2.89 4.60
N VAL A 81 2.05 -1.97 3.96
CA VAL A 81 1.94 -0.53 4.20
C VAL A 81 1.28 0.09 2.98
N MET A 82 0.19 0.84 3.18
CA MET A 82 -0.67 1.29 2.09
C MET A 82 -1.12 2.73 2.27
N TYR A 83 -1.05 3.48 1.18
CA TYR A 83 -1.68 4.77 0.96
C TYR A 83 -3.03 4.62 0.28
N ASN A 84 -4.03 5.38 0.73
CA ASN A 84 -5.25 5.66 -0.02
C ASN A 84 -5.77 7.03 0.40
N LYS A 85 -5.81 7.99 -0.54
CA LYS A 85 -6.12 9.40 -0.25
C LYS A 85 -7.50 9.64 0.38
N LEU A 86 -8.44 8.70 0.23
CA LEU A 86 -9.80 8.80 0.77
C LEU A 86 -9.97 7.94 2.03
N ASP A 87 -8.89 7.36 2.55
CA ASP A 87 -8.89 6.42 3.68
C ASP A 87 -9.75 5.16 3.45
N GLU A 88 -9.96 4.81 2.18
CA GLU A 88 -10.71 3.62 1.75
C GLU A 88 -9.80 2.38 1.62
N HIS A 89 -8.81 2.25 2.51
CA HIS A 89 -7.84 1.16 2.45
C HIS A 89 -8.50 -0.22 2.51
N PHE A 90 -8.14 -1.05 1.53
CA PHE A 90 -8.57 -2.43 1.46
C PHE A 90 -7.45 -3.29 0.91
N PHE A 91 -7.15 -4.39 1.59
CA PHE A 91 -6.23 -5.41 1.12
C PHE A 91 -6.77 -6.77 1.57
N ALA A 92 -6.91 -7.70 0.63
CA ALA A 92 -7.36 -9.07 0.93
C ALA A 92 -6.14 -9.96 1.18
N SER A 93 -6.21 -10.88 2.14
CA SER A 93 -5.16 -11.87 2.36
C SER A 93 -4.92 -12.77 1.14
N HIS A 94 -5.98 -13.06 0.38
CA HIS A 94 -5.87 -13.89 -0.82
C HIS A 94 -6.64 -13.30 -1.99
N ALA A 95 -6.02 -13.35 -3.18
CA ALA A 95 -6.68 -13.01 -4.43
C ALA A 95 -7.95 -13.86 -4.69
N LYS A 96 -7.98 -15.11 -4.23
CA LYS A 96 -9.18 -15.97 -4.34
C LYS A 96 -10.38 -15.38 -3.61
N ASP A 97 -10.16 -14.67 -2.50
CA ASP A 97 -11.24 -14.11 -1.69
C ASP A 97 -11.91 -12.97 -2.46
N ILE A 98 -11.13 -12.15 -3.17
CA ILE A 98 -11.62 -11.11 -4.07
C ILE A 98 -12.54 -11.69 -5.16
N LEU A 99 -12.22 -12.89 -5.65
CA LEU A 99 -13.00 -13.56 -6.70
C LEU A 99 -14.24 -14.28 -6.18
N LEU A 100 -14.25 -14.69 -4.91
CA LEU A 100 -15.31 -15.52 -4.33
C LEU A 100 -16.34 -14.73 -3.53
N TRP A 101 -15.97 -13.57 -2.98
CA TRP A 101 -16.79 -12.83 -2.03
C TRP A 101 -17.22 -11.47 -2.56
N THR A 102 -18.40 -11.02 -2.10
CA THR A 102 -18.90 -9.67 -2.35
C THR A 102 -18.06 -8.62 -1.60
N PRO A 103 -18.06 -7.35 -2.04
CA PRO A 103 -17.38 -6.27 -1.33
C PRO A 103 -17.76 -6.16 0.16
N GLU A 104 -19.03 -6.34 0.50
CA GLU A 104 -19.53 -6.33 1.88
C GLU A 104 -18.94 -7.49 2.69
N GLN A 105 -18.83 -8.68 2.11
CA GLN A 105 -18.22 -9.84 2.76
C GLN A 105 -16.72 -9.63 2.98
N LEU A 106 -16.01 -9.09 1.98
CA LEU A 106 -14.59 -8.77 2.08
C LEU A 106 -14.31 -7.73 3.18
N ARG A 107 -15.19 -6.75 3.37
CA ARG A 107 -15.09 -5.78 4.48
C ARG A 107 -15.18 -6.42 5.86
N THR A 108 -15.77 -7.60 5.99
CA THR A 108 -15.87 -8.34 7.26
C THR A 108 -14.80 -9.43 7.41
N ARG A 109 -14.21 -9.88 6.29
CA ARG A 109 -13.23 -10.98 6.21
C ARG A 109 -11.93 -10.48 5.60
N ARG A 110 -11.37 -9.48 6.27
CA ARG A 110 -10.19 -8.73 5.82
C ARG A 110 -8.91 -9.56 5.85
N GLY A 111 -8.85 -10.54 6.75
CA GLY A 111 -7.75 -11.50 6.87
C GLY A 111 -6.44 -10.94 7.45
N TYR A 112 -6.34 -9.63 7.69
CA TYR A 112 -5.38 -9.07 8.65
C TYR A 112 -5.96 -9.10 10.07
N TYR A 113 -5.09 -9.28 11.06
CA TYR A 113 -5.45 -9.29 12.48
C TYR A 113 -5.25 -7.93 13.18
N ALA A 114 -4.51 -7.00 12.57
CA ALA A 114 -4.32 -5.65 13.09
C ALA A 114 -4.21 -4.60 11.98
N VAL A 115 -4.65 -3.38 12.30
CA VAL A 115 -4.52 -2.18 11.46
C VAL A 115 -4.04 -1.03 12.31
N HIS A 116 -3.11 -0.26 11.75
CA HIS A 116 -2.51 0.87 12.43
C HIS A 116 -2.38 2.05 11.48
N ASP A 117 -2.63 3.25 11.97
CA ASP A 117 -2.28 4.47 11.26
C ASP A 117 -0.76 4.66 11.26
N ALA A 118 -0.21 5.09 10.12
CA ALA A 118 1.17 5.57 10.06
C ALA A 118 1.25 7.04 10.50
N ALA A 119 2.48 7.53 10.71
CA ALA A 119 2.69 8.93 11.09
C ALA A 119 2.29 9.93 9.98
N THR A 120 2.33 9.50 8.72
CA THR A 120 1.94 10.31 7.57
C THR A 120 0.46 10.10 7.26
N PRO A 121 -0.34 11.16 7.02
CA PRO A 121 -1.77 11.04 6.71
C PRO A 121 -2.06 10.11 5.54
N HIS A 122 -3.21 9.44 5.58
CA HIS A 122 -3.70 8.51 4.55
C HIS A 122 -2.84 7.25 4.35
N TRP A 123 -1.84 7.05 5.19
CA TRP A 123 -1.05 5.82 5.23
C TRP A 123 -1.47 4.96 6.43
N LYS A 124 -1.67 3.68 6.17
CA LYS A 124 -1.92 2.66 7.19
C LYS A 124 -1.00 1.47 6.98
N TYR A 125 -0.80 0.67 8.01
CA TYR A 125 -0.17 -0.63 7.88
C TYR A 125 -1.02 -1.73 8.50
N PHE A 126 -0.98 -2.88 7.87
CA PHE A 126 -1.80 -4.06 8.15
C PHE A 126 -0.89 -5.21 8.50
N TRP A 127 -1.22 -5.95 9.56
CA TRP A 127 -0.51 -7.18 9.93
C TRP A 127 -1.34 -8.41 9.61
N PHE A 128 -0.74 -9.32 8.86
CA PHE A 128 -1.28 -10.61 8.45
C PHE A 128 -0.53 -11.75 9.16
N ASP A 129 -1.20 -12.89 9.32
CA ASP A 129 -0.66 -14.15 9.87
C ASP A 129 -0.36 -15.21 8.79
#